data_AF-A0A4R7G433-F1
#
_entry.id   AF-A0A4R7G433-F1
#
_cell.length_a   1.000
_cell.length_b   1.000
_cell.length_c   1.000
_cell.angle_alpha   90.00
_cell.angle_beta   90.00
_cell.angle_gamma   90.00
#
_symmetry.space_group_name_H-M   'P 1'
#
loop_
_entity.id
_entity.type
_entity.pdbx_description
1 polymer ?
#
loop_
_entity_poly.entity_id
_entity_poly.type
_entity_poly.pdbx_seq_one_letter_code
_entity_poly.pdbx_strand_id
1 'polypeptide(L)'
;MRNEYLLKMMKENNFKDKDIRRITEQSIKRGLTLQHVLYDLAEAFTKLLRMHALLNIIVVVILVLNHNEMTLSNIVGLFITYVIVFLVFEGFSPIGLSYKSFKIRKKIQFYR
;
A
#
# COMPACT_ATOMS: atom_id res chain seq x y z
N MET A 1 -24.35 -15.35 1.49
CA MET A 1 -24.01 -15.04 2.91
C MET A 1 -22.60 -14.45 3.12
N ARG A 2 -21.49 -15.19 2.99
CA ARG A 2 -20.14 -14.67 3.37
C ARG A 2 -19.67 -13.46 2.53
N ASN A 3 -20.01 -13.42 1.24
CA ASN A 3 -19.70 -12.29 0.35
C ASN A 3 -20.57 -11.04 0.60
N GLU A 4 -21.86 -11.19 0.91
CA GLU A 4 -22.75 -10.05 1.14
C GLU A 4 -22.35 -9.26 2.39
N TYR A 5 -21.95 -9.97 3.44
CA TYR A 5 -21.39 -9.34 4.63
C TYR A 5 -20.06 -8.62 4.34
N LEU A 6 -19.18 -9.25 3.56
CA LEU A 6 -17.90 -8.64 3.16
C LEU A 6 -18.13 -7.37 2.33
N LEU A 7 -19.09 -7.39 1.40
CA LEU A 7 -19.47 -6.24 0.58
C LEU A 7 -20.06 -5.12 1.43
N LYS A 8 -20.92 -5.45 2.40
CA LYS A 8 -21.46 -4.47 3.35
C LYS A 8 -20.33 -3.83 4.18
N MET A 9 -19.41 -4.65 4.70
CA MET A 9 -18.23 -4.16 5.43
C MET A 9 -17.37 -3.23 4.57
N MET A 10 -17.12 -3.58 3.31
CA MET A 10 -16.37 -2.71 2.39
C MET A 10 -17.07 -1.35 2.21
N LYS A 11 -18.39 -1.34 2.00
CA LYS A 11 -19.17 -0.09 1.88
C LYS A 11 -19.12 0.76 3.15
N GLU A 12 -19.28 0.15 4.33
CA GLU A 12 -19.17 0.82 5.63
C GLU A 12 -17.76 1.41 5.88
N ASN A 13 -16.74 0.95 5.17
CA ASN A 13 -15.36 1.41 5.29
C ASN A 13 -14.89 2.24 4.08
N ASN A 14 -15.81 2.96 3.44
CA ASN A 14 -15.54 3.92 2.37
C ASN A 14 -14.95 3.32 1.07
N PHE A 15 -15.16 2.03 0.81
CA PHE A 15 -14.90 1.51 -0.53
C PHE A 15 -15.97 2.02 -1.48
N LYS A 16 -15.55 2.63 -2.59
CA LYS A 16 -16.48 3.05 -3.64
C LYS A 16 -16.91 1.82 -4.44
N ASP A 17 -18.05 1.87 -5.13
CA ASP A 17 -18.50 0.74 -5.98
C ASP A 17 -17.44 0.38 -7.04
N LYS A 18 -16.70 1.37 -7.56
CA LYS A 18 -15.55 1.13 -8.45
C LYS A 18 -14.42 0.33 -7.80
N ASP A 19 -14.17 0.55 -6.50
CA ASP A 19 -13.13 -0.15 -5.74
C ASP A 19 -13.56 -1.61 -5.54
N ILE A 20 -14.81 -1.81 -5.14
CA ILE A 20 -15.43 -3.14 -4.96
C ILE A 20 -15.40 -3.92 -6.28
N ARG A 21 -15.79 -3.29 -7.39
CA ARG A 21 -15.77 -3.90 -8.73
C ARG A 21 -14.37 -4.35 -9.10
N ARG A 22 -13.36 -3.49 -8.92
CA ARG A 22 -11.96 -3.80 -9.24
C ARG A 22 -11.41 -4.97 -8.43
N ILE A 23 -11.74 -5.05 -7.13
CA ILE A 23 -11.30 -6.16 -6.26
C ILE A 23 -12.02 -7.46 -6.65
N THR A 24 -13.30 -7.38 -7.01
CA THR A 24 -14.09 -8.53 -7.50
C THR A 24 -13.55 -9.04 -8.83
N GLU A 25 -13.24 -8.16 -9.78
CA GLU A 25 -12.60 -8.52 -11.05
C GLU A 25 -11.24 -9.20 -10.81
N GLN A 26 -10.44 -8.69 -9.87
CA GLN A 26 -9.17 -9.31 -9.49
C GLN A 26 -9.35 -10.68 -8.83
N SER A 27 -10.38 -10.86 -8.00
CA SER A 27 -10.66 -12.15 -7.36
C SER A 27 -11.08 -13.19 -8.39
N ILE A 28 -11.95 -12.83 -9.33
CA ILE A 28 -12.36 -13.68 -10.45
C ILE A 28 -11.14 -14.03 -11.33
N LYS A 29 -10.35 -13.03 -11.75
CA LYS A 29 -9.19 -13.24 -12.62
C LYS A 29 -8.13 -14.17 -12.00
N ARG A 30 -7.98 -14.15 -10.67
CA ARG A 30 -6.99 -14.95 -9.95
C ARG A 30 -7.56 -16.27 -9.42
N GLY A 31 -8.86 -16.54 -9.57
CA GLY A 31 -9.52 -17.69 -8.95
C GLY A 31 -9.48 -17.68 -7.42
N LEU A 32 -9.34 -16.51 -6.80
CA LEU A 32 -9.23 -16.33 -5.35
C LEU A 32 -10.53 -15.81 -4.77
N THR A 33 -10.75 -16.02 -3.46
CA THR A 33 -11.87 -15.40 -2.78
C THR A 33 -11.64 -13.89 -2.61
N LEU A 34 -12.73 -13.10 -2.58
CA LEU A 34 -12.66 -11.65 -2.36
C LEU A 34 -11.89 -11.31 -1.07
N GLN A 35 -12.04 -12.15 -0.05
CA GLN A 35 -11.33 -12.04 1.22
C GLN A 35 -9.81 -12.21 1.07
N HIS A 36 -9.36 -13.17 0.25
CA HIS A 36 -7.93 -13.36 -0.03
C HIS A 36 -7.35 -12.16 -0.75
N VAL A 37 -8.03 -11.63 -1.77
CA VAL A 37 -7.55 -10.44 -2.49
C VAL A 37 -7.43 -9.21 -1.58
N LEU A 38 -8.41 -9.01 -0.68
CA LEU A 38 -8.35 -7.95 0.32
C LEU A 38 -7.19 -8.16 1.30
N TYR A 39 -6.90 -9.40 1.70
CA TYR A 39 -5.78 -9.69 2.57
C TYR A 39 -4.45 -9.40 1.87
N ASP A 40 -4.28 -9.83 0.62
CA ASP A 40 -3.10 -9.55 -0.19
C ASP A 40 -2.86 -8.04 -0.35
N LEU A 41 -3.93 -7.27 -0.60
CA LEU A 41 -3.88 -5.81 -0.66
C LEU A 41 -3.45 -5.19 0.68
N ALA A 42 -3.99 -5.68 1.79
CA ALA A 42 -3.61 -5.23 3.13
C ALA A 42 -2.14 -5.55 3.46
N GLU A 43 -1.66 -6.72 3.04
CA GLU A 43 -0.26 -7.12 3.21
C GLU A 43 0.67 -6.32 2.31
N ALA A 44 0.26 -6.05 1.07
CA ALA A 44 0.98 -5.18 0.14
C ALA A 44 1.20 -3.78 0.73
N PHE A 45 0.19 -3.20 1.40
CA PHE A 45 0.35 -1.94 2.13
C PHE A 45 1.40 -2.04 3.24
N THR A 46 1.38 -3.13 4.02
CA THR A 46 2.36 -3.34 5.10
C THR A 46 3.78 -3.50 4.54
N LYS A 47 3.94 -4.22 3.43
CA LYS A 47 5.21 -4.37 2.72
C LYS A 47 5.72 -3.04 2.19
N LEU A 48 4.84 -2.24 1.57
CA LEU A 48 5.16 -0.89 1.09
C LEU A 48 5.62 0.00 2.24
N LEU A 49 4.91 0.02 3.37
CA LEU A 49 5.33 0.77 4.56
C LEU A 49 6.71 0.36 5.07
N ARG A 50 7.00 -0.95 5.11
CA ARG A 50 8.31 -1.46 5.54
C ARG A 50 9.42 -1.05 4.57
N MET A 51 9.19 -1.16 3.27
CA MET A 51 10.15 -0.73 2.25
C MET A 51 10.39 0.78 2.33
N HIS A 52 9.33 1.57 2.55
CA HIS A 52 9.44 3.01 2.69
C HIS A 52 10.19 3.41 3.97
N ALA A 53 9.93 2.74 5.09
CA ALA A 53 10.68 2.95 6.33
C ALA A 53 12.17 2.61 6.15
N LEU A 54 12.48 1.49 5.50
CA LEU A 54 13.86 1.08 5.21
C LEU A 54 14.56 2.11 4.31
N LEU A 55 13.88 2.59 3.26
CA LEU A 55 14.40 3.62 2.36
C LEU A 55 14.71 4.92 3.12
N ASN A 56 13.83 5.35 4.03
CA ASN A 56 14.06 6.53 4.87
C ASN A 56 15.28 6.35 5.78
N ILE A 57 15.46 5.17 6.38
CA ILE A 57 16.66 4.86 7.18
C ILE A 57 17.91 4.99 6.33
N ILE A 58 17.92 4.41 5.12
CA ILE A 58 19.06 4.49 4.19
C ILE A 58 19.37 5.95 3.84
N VAL A 59 18.35 6.75 3.49
CA VAL A 59 18.53 8.17 3.16
C VAL A 59 19.12 8.93 4.34
N VAL A 60 18.60 8.75 5.56
CA VAL A 60 19.11 9.41 6.77
C VAL A 60 20.57 9.00 7.03
N VAL A 61 20.90 7.72 6.90
CA VAL A 61 22.28 7.23 7.07
C VAL A 61 23.22 7.89 6.05
N ILE A 62 22.81 7.99 4.78
CA ILE A 62 23.61 8.66 3.75
C ILE A 62 23.82 10.14 4.09
N LEU A 63 22.77 10.84 4.54
CA LEU A 63 22.86 12.24 4.96
C LEU A 63 23.83 12.42 6.13
N VAL A 64 23.75 11.55 7.15
CA VAL A 64 24.62 11.62 8.35
C VAL A 64 26.07 11.31 8.01
N LEU A 65 26.32 10.25 7.24
CA LEU A 65 27.68 9.83 6.87
C LEU A 65 28.39 10.84 5.98
N ASN A 66 27.65 11.55 5.12
CA ASN A 66 28.22 12.48 4.14
C ASN A 66 27.92 13.95 4.46
N HIS A 67 27.51 14.29 5.69
CA HIS A 67 27.03 15.64 6.03
C HIS A 67 28.05 16.75 5.72
N ASN A 68 29.36 16.45 5.85
CA ASN A 68 30.44 17.40 5.57
C ASN A 68 30.70 17.60 4.07
N GLU A 69 30.32 16.64 3.23
CA GLU A 69 30.58 16.63 1.79
C GLU A 69 29.32 16.94 0.97
N MET A 70 28.14 16.96 1.62
CA MET A 70 26.87 17.21 0.97
C MET A 70 26.65 18.69 0.70
N THR A 71 26.54 19.02 -0.58
CA THR A 71 26.02 20.33 -0.99
C THR A 71 24.49 20.34 -1.02
N LEU A 72 23.89 21.53 -0.98
CA LEU A 72 22.44 21.69 -1.06
C LEU A 72 21.85 21.04 -2.33
N SER A 73 22.57 21.06 -3.45
CA SER A 73 22.11 20.44 -4.70
C SER A 73 22.03 18.92 -4.60
N ASN A 74 22.94 18.28 -3.86
CA ASN A 74 22.89 16.84 -3.60
C ASN A 74 21.64 16.47 -2.78
N ILE A 75 21.30 17.27 -1.77
CA ILE A 75 20.12 17.06 -0.92
C ILE A 75 18.84 17.19 -1.75
N VAL A 76 18.76 18.21 -2.60
CA VAL A 76 17.61 18.41 -3.50
C VAL A 76 17.51 17.25 -4.51
N GLY A 77 18.63 16.80 -5.08
CA GLY A 77 18.65 15.64 -5.98
C GLY A 77 18.18 14.35 -5.31
N LEU A 78 18.57 14.11 -4.06
CA LEU A 78 18.10 13.00 -3.23
C LEU A 78 16.58 13.06 -3.00
N PHE A 79 16.05 14.24 -2.71
CA PHE A 79 14.61 14.44 -2.52
C PHE A 79 13.82 14.19 -3.81
N ILE A 80 14.28 14.71 -4.94
CA ILE A 80 13.66 14.47 -6.25
C ILE A 80 13.68 12.97 -6.59
N THR A 81 14.82 12.31 -6.41
CA THR A 81 14.98 10.86 -6.64
C THR A 81 13.99 10.07 -5.78
N TYR A 82 13.85 10.44 -4.50
CA TYR A 82 12.90 9.81 -3.58
C TYR A 82 11.45 9.96 -4.05
N VAL A 83 11.05 11.14 -4.49
CA VAL A 83 9.69 11.41 -5.01
C VAL A 83 9.42 10.59 -6.28
N ILE A 84 10.38 10.51 -7.22
CA ILE A 84 10.22 9.72 -8.44
C ILE A 84 10.06 8.23 -8.10
N VAL A 85 10.91 7.70 -7.23
CA VAL A 85 10.81 6.30 -6.78
C VAL A 85 9.44 6.04 -6.14
N PHE A 86 8.95 6.95 -5.30
CA PHE A 86 7.63 6.83 -4.69
C PHE A 86 6.49 6.82 -5.72
N LEU A 87 6.50 7.73 -6.70
CA LEU A 87 5.51 7.79 -7.78
C LEU A 87 5.49 6.51 -8.61
N VAL A 88 6.67 5.93 -8.89
CA VAL A 88 6.78 4.64 -9.59
C VAL A 88 6.14 3.53 -8.75
N PHE A 89 6.41 3.48 -7.44
CA PHE A 89 5.79 2.49 -6.54
C PHE A 89 4.26 2.66 -6.41
N GLU A 90 3.74 3.89 -6.40
CA GLU A 90 2.29 4.15 -6.44
C GLU A 90 1.63 3.57 -7.69
N GLY A 91 2.34 3.54 -8.83
CA GLY A 91 1.84 2.97 -10.08
C GLY A 91 1.62 1.45 -10.02
N PHE A 92 2.41 0.72 -9.25
CA PHE A 92 2.38 -0.75 -9.18
C PHE A 92 1.33 -1.31 -8.21
N SER A 93 0.91 -0.54 -7.21
CA SER A 93 -0.13 -0.95 -6.28
C SER A 93 -1.01 0.24 -5.94
N PRO A 94 -2.35 0.15 -6.07
CA PRO A 94 -3.22 1.25 -5.69
C PRO A 94 -3.15 1.45 -4.17
N ILE A 95 -2.25 2.32 -3.71
CA ILE A 95 -1.95 2.56 -2.29
C ILE A 95 -3.21 2.86 -1.50
N GLY A 96 -4.12 3.65 -2.07
CA GLY A 96 -5.41 3.93 -1.44
C GLY A 96 -6.27 2.68 -1.21
N LEU A 97 -6.28 1.74 -2.16
CA LEU A 97 -7.02 0.48 -2.06
C LEU A 97 -6.35 -0.47 -1.04
N SER A 98 -5.02 -0.54 -1.07
CA SER A 98 -4.20 -1.32 -0.15
C SER A 98 -4.32 -0.80 1.29
N TYR A 99 -4.34 0.53 1.49
CA TYR A 99 -4.57 1.18 2.77
C TYR A 99 -5.98 0.91 3.31
N LYS A 100 -7.02 1.09 2.48
CA LYS A 100 -8.40 0.78 2.88
C LYS A 100 -8.54 -0.68 3.30
N SER A 101 -7.91 -1.60 2.57
CA SER A 101 -7.87 -3.03 2.88
C SER A 101 -7.13 -3.31 4.19
N PHE A 102 -6.00 -2.62 4.42
CA PHE A 102 -5.27 -2.68 5.68
C PHE A 102 -6.12 -2.24 6.89
N LYS A 103 -6.88 -1.14 6.76
CA LYS A 103 -7.74 -0.62 7.84
C LYS A 103 -8.78 -1.64 8.30
N ILE A 104 -9.31 -2.46 7.39
CA ILE A 104 -10.30 -3.50 7.69
C ILE A 104 -9.70 -4.89 7.96
N ARG A 105 -8.37 -5.06 7.84
CA ARG A 105 -7.66 -6.35 8.00
C ARG A 105 -8.00 -7.08 9.30
N LYS A 106 -8.09 -6.35 10.43
CA LYS A 106 -8.46 -6.96 11.72
C LYS A 106 -9.85 -7.58 11.67
N LYS A 107 -10.82 -6.91 11.03
CA LYS A 107 -12.19 -7.42 10.84
C LYS A 107 -12.25 -8.60 9.86
N ILE A 108 -11.30 -8.66 8.92
CA ILE A 108 -11.14 -9.77 7.97
C ILE A 108 -10.55 -11.02 8.64
N GLN A 109 -9.67 -10.87 9.64
CA GLN A 109 -9.02 -11.99 10.35
C GLN A 109 -9.93 -12.71 11.36
N PHE A 110 -10.94 -12.04 11.92
CA PHE A 110 -11.95 -12.67 12.81
C PHE A 110 -12.91 -13.65 12.11
N TYR A 111 -12.74 -13.87 10.81
CA TYR A 111 -13.55 -14.77 9.99
C TYR A 111 -12.78 -16.02 9.51
N ARG A 112 -11.68 -16.39 10.18
CA ARG A 112 -11.05 -17.71 10.04
C ARG A 112 -11.71 -18.68 11.03
#